data_AF-A0A0C9V7A8-F1
#
_entry.id   AF-A0A0C9V7A8-F1
#
_cell.length_a   1.000
_cell.length_b   1.000
_cell.length_c   1.000
_cell.angle_alpha   90.00
_cell.angle_beta   90.00
_cell.angle_gamma   90.00
#
_symmetry.space_group_name_H-M   'P 1'
#
loop_
_entity.id
_entity.type
_entity.pdbx_description
1 polymer ?
#
loop_
_entity_poly.entity_id
_entity_poly.type
_entity_poly.pdbx_seq_one_letter_code
_entity_poly.pdbx_strand_id
1 'polypeptide(L)'
;MEYLSSSQPAPGLPLSTRAIPLSSRSHLNRVDDGLSGTSGAQKIISQLNTQRSAVTKLTLNHNSLGDDGTSQLFTYLCSTAGSRHRATLSEVSLTTNAIGCIGLQAIAEYIRGNDVLNTLWIANNELVPDAAVFSNLASAINGSRLRFLSLTGNPQLGDTFVEHFIPLLHSRHLQELHINAIGLTPRSAAVIGAWISGRSLRNSGGMCYLQTFKCSGNSLGVKGVWEVIRAIERGNWGLTKVEMYANQLAGLPFAPDTGDPAPALQPLEAEPPSIPETEEAWKDAERGLHRILMRNGYWKRQTEKEALILLKYSRPLLMHPKSTSIASSPSQPQSPLLPSATTLFPFYALPNELKLHILTLLAPSLASAQRARIYHYASDPATLPPLVPSLRRDPGKGCLADPSSLLGASIGFQVTSPGGYSGQRCADGKCMGAGNSLLCRREEERVKFLEAVGCCAYEPEPEGQN
;
A
#
# COMPACT_ATOMS: atom_id res chain seq x y z
N MET A 1 32.58 64.68 -44.01
CA MET A 1 32.37 65.00 -42.59
C MET A 1 31.10 64.31 -42.16
N GLU A 2 31.27 63.38 -41.22
CA GLU A 2 30.30 62.78 -40.30
C GLU A 2 29.03 62.11 -40.87
N TYR A 3 29.15 60.78 -41.01
CA TYR A 3 28.04 59.84 -41.10
C TYR A 3 27.25 59.82 -39.78
N LEU A 4 25.95 60.12 -39.86
CA LEU A 4 24.94 59.79 -38.85
C LEU A 4 24.63 58.30 -38.95
N SER A 5 25.01 57.50 -37.94
CA SER A 5 24.57 56.11 -37.79
C SER A 5 23.70 55.96 -36.54
N SER A 6 22.44 55.62 -36.80
CA SER A 6 21.40 55.26 -35.84
C SER A 6 21.68 53.87 -35.22
N SER A 7 21.91 53.82 -33.91
CA SER A 7 21.96 52.57 -33.14
C SER A 7 20.59 52.27 -32.51
N GLN A 8 19.79 51.47 -33.21
CA GLN A 8 18.65 50.76 -32.60
C GLN A 8 19.18 49.63 -31.69
N PRO A 9 18.57 49.39 -30.51
CA PRO A 9 18.89 48.24 -29.69
C PRO A 9 18.33 46.95 -30.32
N ALA A 10 19.18 45.93 -30.38
CA ALA A 10 18.87 44.61 -30.93
C ALA A 10 17.67 43.93 -30.23
N PRO A 11 16.85 43.15 -30.94
CA PRO A 11 15.77 42.39 -30.33
C PRO A 11 16.37 41.30 -29.44
N GLY A 12 16.08 41.38 -28.14
CA GLY A 12 16.47 40.37 -27.15
C GLY A 12 15.95 38.99 -27.53
N LEU A 13 16.86 38.02 -27.51
CA LEU A 13 16.57 36.60 -27.70
C LEU A 13 15.41 36.14 -26.80
N PRO A 14 14.49 35.29 -27.31
CA PRO A 14 13.42 34.74 -26.49
C PRO A 14 14.02 33.89 -25.37
N LEU A 15 13.57 34.16 -24.14
CA LEU A 15 13.91 33.44 -22.93
C LEU A 15 13.78 31.92 -23.16
N SER A 16 14.90 31.22 -23.04
CA SER A 16 15.01 29.77 -23.13
C SER A 16 14.02 29.12 -22.15
N THR A 17 12.89 28.65 -22.67
CA THR A 17 11.95 27.81 -21.94
C THR A 17 12.67 26.49 -21.66
N ARG A 18 13.22 26.36 -20.45
CA ARG A 18 13.79 25.10 -19.95
C ARG A 18 12.79 23.98 -20.26
N ALA A 19 13.20 23.06 -21.12
CA ALA A 19 12.41 21.88 -21.46
C ALA A 19 12.17 21.06 -20.19
N ILE A 20 10.96 21.15 -19.66
CA ILE A 20 10.51 20.32 -18.54
C ILE A 20 10.47 18.86 -19.04
N PRO A 21 11.20 17.93 -18.39
CA PRO A 21 11.26 16.54 -18.81
C PRO A 21 9.85 15.91 -18.86
N LEU A 22 9.63 15.00 -19.80
CA LEU A 22 8.33 14.36 -20.09
C LEU A 22 7.70 13.69 -18.86
N SER A 23 8.51 13.24 -17.89
CA SER A 23 8.07 12.67 -16.62
C SER A 23 7.46 13.69 -15.64
N SER A 24 7.78 14.97 -15.79
CA SER A 24 7.28 16.05 -14.93
C SER A 24 5.97 16.67 -15.44
N ARG A 25 5.43 16.21 -16.58
CA ARG A 25 4.16 16.71 -17.14
C ARG A 25 2.91 16.07 -16.54
N SER A 26 3.04 14.99 -15.77
CA SER A 26 1.93 14.34 -15.06
C SER A 26 1.91 14.69 -13.57
N HIS A 27 2.87 15.48 -13.06
CA HIS A 27 2.92 15.86 -11.64
C HIS A 27 2.62 17.34 -11.49
N LEU A 28 1.65 17.69 -10.64
CA LEU A 28 1.42 19.06 -10.21
C LEU A 28 2.01 19.22 -8.80
N ASN A 29 3.09 19.99 -8.68
CA ASN A 29 3.76 20.24 -7.41
C ASN A 29 3.75 21.75 -7.10
N ARG A 30 3.04 22.13 -6.04
CA ARG A 30 2.81 23.51 -5.58
C ARG A 30 2.98 23.56 -4.07
N VAL A 31 4.23 23.57 -3.64
CA VAL A 31 4.61 23.64 -2.22
C VAL A 31 4.96 25.08 -1.90
N ASP A 32 4.46 25.62 -0.79
CA ASP A 32 4.72 27.00 -0.34
C ASP A 32 4.29 28.09 -1.35
N ASP A 33 3.33 27.80 -2.24
CA ASP A 33 2.91 28.72 -3.31
C ASP A 33 1.90 29.80 -2.81
N GLY A 34 1.67 29.85 -1.50
CA GLY A 34 0.79 30.82 -0.84
C GLY A 34 -0.68 30.68 -1.25
N LEU A 35 -1.12 29.48 -1.62
CA LEU A 35 -2.49 29.24 -2.07
C LEU A 35 -3.42 29.27 -0.86
N SER A 36 -4.42 30.15 -0.88
CA SER A 36 -5.36 30.30 0.23
C SER A 36 -6.82 30.25 -0.21
N GLY A 37 -7.64 29.55 0.58
CA GLY A 37 -9.08 29.44 0.38
C GLY A 37 -9.50 28.96 -1.01
N THR A 38 -10.66 29.45 -1.44
CA THR A 38 -11.25 29.19 -2.77
C THR A 38 -10.42 29.78 -3.92
N SER A 39 -9.76 30.93 -3.71
CA SER A 39 -8.88 31.53 -4.71
C SER A 39 -7.69 30.63 -5.04
N GLY A 40 -7.07 30.03 -4.02
CA GLY A 40 -6.03 29.01 -4.17
C GLY A 40 -6.53 27.79 -4.94
N ALA A 41 -7.70 27.28 -4.59
CA ALA A 41 -8.32 26.16 -5.29
C ALA A 41 -8.62 26.47 -6.77
N GLN A 42 -9.16 27.65 -7.09
CA GLN A 42 -9.41 28.09 -8.47
C GLN A 42 -8.12 28.19 -9.29
N LYS A 43 -7.02 28.67 -8.69
CA LYS A 43 -5.70 28.66 -9.34
C LYS A 43 -5.24 27.23 -9.66
N ILE A 44 -5.44 26.29 -8.74
CA ILE A 44 -5.12 24.87 -8.99
C ILE A 44 -6.00 24.30 -10.10
N ILE A 45 -7.32 24.55 -10.06
CA ILE A 45 -8.28 24.05 -11.05
C ILE A 45 -7.97 24.61 -12.44
N SER A 46 -7.67 25.90 -12.57
CA SER A 46 -7.28 26.50 -13.85
C SER A 46 -5.97 25.88 -14.38
N GLN A 47 -5.01 25.59 -13.50
CA GLN A 47 -3.80 24.87 -13.89
C GLN A 47 -4.10 23.44 -14.35
N LEU A 48 -4.95 22.69 -13.64
CA LEU A 48 -5.38 21.35 -14.05
C LEU A 48 -6.06 21.38 -15.44
N ASN A 49 -6.92 22.37 -15.68
CA ASN A 49 -7.60 22.55 -16.98
C ASN A 49 -6.63 22.91 -18.12
N THR A 50 -5.58 23.70 -17.86
CA THR A 50 -4.59 24.07 -18.88
C THR A 50 -3.61 22.94 -19.20
N GLN A 51 -3.47 21.96 -18.30
CA GLN A 51 -2.61 20.81 -18.56
C GLN A 51 -3.20 19.90 -19.64
N ARG A 52 -2.43 19.67 -20.70
CA ARG A 52 -2.81 18.76 -21.79
C ARG A 52 -2.81 17.30 -21.36
N SER A 53 -1.94 16.92 -20.42
CA SER A 53 -1.87 15.56 -19.85
C SER A 53 -2.64 15.45 -18.55
N ALA A 54 -3.14 14.24 -18.26
CA ALA A 54 -3.77 13.97 -16.99
C ALA A 54 -2.72 13.82 -15.87
N VAL A 55 -2.98 14.46 -14.73
CA VAL A 55 -2.12 14.44 -13.54
C VAL A 55 -2.22 13.09 -12.83
N THR A 56 -1.07 12.51 -12.51
CA THR A 56 -0.91 11.31 -11.68
C THR A 56 -0.57 11.65 -10.23
N LYS A 57 0.12 12.77 -9.98
CA LYS A 57 0.51 13.20 -8.63
C LYS A 57 0.18 14.65 -8.38
N LEU A 58 -0.51 14.92 -7.27
CA LEU A 58 -0.88 16.26 -6.83
C LEU A 58 -0.27 16.54 -5.45
N THR A 59 0.71 17.44 -5.39
CA THR A 59 1.35 17.89 -4.16
C THR A 59 1.06 19.35 -3.93
N LEU A 60 0.34 19.66 -2.85
CA LEU A 60 -0.11 21.00 -2.47
C LEU A 60 0.31 21.34 -1.03
N ASN A 61 1.46 20.85 -0.57
CA ASN A 61 1.87 20.98 0.83
C ASN A 61 2.14 22.43 1.23
N HIS A 62 1.95 22.76 2.51
CA HIS A 62 2.22 24.08 3.09
C HIS A 62 1.48 25.19 2.35
N ASN A 63 0.18 25.03 2.22
CA ASN A 63 -0.74 26.05 1.71
C ASN A 63 -1.83 26.30 2.77
N SER A 64 -2.76 27.21 2.52
CA SER A 64 -3.87 27.47 3.45
C SER A 64 -5.20 27.38 2.70
N LEU A 65 -5.40 26.27 1.97
CA LEU A 65 -6.62 26.04 1.21
C LEU A 65 -7.87 26.04 2.09
N GLY A 66 -7.74 25.57 3.34
CA GLY A 66 -8.86 25.45 4.26
C GLY A 66 -9.92 24.46 3.78
N ASP A 67 -11.05 24.43 4.48
CA ASP A 67 -12.20 23.60 4.13
C ASP A 67 -12.81 23.98 2.77
N ASP A 68 -13.04 25.28 2.54
CA ASP A 68 -13.70 25.76 1.33
C ASP A 68 -12.87 25.48 0.07
N GLY A 69 -11.56 25.74 0.12
CA GLY A 69 -10.66 25.48 -1.01
C GLY A 69 -10.53 23.98 -1.29
N THR A 70 -10.43 23.17 -0.23
CA THR A 70 -10.37 21.70 -0.35
C THR A 70 -11.66 21.15 -0.95
N SER A 71 -12.82 21.58 -0.43
CA SER A 71 -14.13 21.18 -0.94
C SER A 71 -14.31 21.54 -2.41
N GLN A 72 -13.93 22.77 -2.80
CA GLN A 72 -14.01 23.21 -4.20
C GLN A 72 -13.11 22.38 -5.13
N LEU A 73 -11.87 22.08 -4.69
CA LEU A 73 -10.94 21.26 -5.46
C LEU A 73 -11.46 19.84 -5.67
N PHE A 74 -11.92 19.17 -4.61
CA PHE A 74 -12.41 17.80 -4.71
C PHE A 74 -13.76 17.71 -5.41
N THR A 75 -14.64 18.70 -5.26
CA THR A 75 -15.87 18.81 -6.05
C THR A 75 -15.55 18.92 -7.54
N TYR A 76 -14.56 19.74 -7.92
CA TYR A 76 -14.09 19.81 -9.31
C TYR A 76 -13.52 18.46 -9.77
N LEU A 77 -12.71 17.78 -8.96
CA LEU A 77 -12.17 16.46 -9.31
C LEU A 77 -13.26 15.38 -9.46
N CYS A 78 -14.38 15.51 -8.76
CA CYS A 78 -15.57 14.67 -8.92
C CYS A 78 -16.44 15.05 -10.14
N SER A 79 -16.29 16.28 -10.66
CA SER A 79 -17.08 16.77 -11.80
C SER A 79 -16.65 16.13 -13.13
N THR A 80 -17.47 16.29 -14.16
CA THR A 80 -17.15 15.85 -15.53
C THR A 80 -15.87 16.50 -16.08
N ALA A 81 -15.59 17.75 -15.70
CA ALA A 81 -14.38 18.48 -16.12
C ALA A 81 -13.11 17.90 -15.47
N GLY A 82 -13.19 17.49 -14.20
CA GLY A 82 -12.07 16.90 -13.46
C GLY A 82 -11.93 15.38 -13.58
N SER A 83 -12.93 14.70 -14.15
CA SER A 83 -12.97 13.23 -14.28
C SER A 83 -11.72 12.64 -14.95
N ARG A 84 -11.16 13.36 -15.93
CA ARG A 84 -9.89 12.98 -16.59
C ARG A 84 -8.73 12.83 -15.59
N HIS A 85 -8.69 13.67 -14.55
CA HIS A 85 -7.68 13.65 -13.52
C HIS A 85 -8.03 12.61 -12.46
N ARG A 86 -9.31 12.45 -12.11
CA ARG A 86 -9.76 11.39 -11.20
C ARG A 86 -9.37 9.99 -11.67
N ALA A 87 -9.39 9.75 -12.98
CA ALA A 87 -9.02 8.45 -13.57
C ALA A 87 -7.50 8.17 -13.61
N THR A 88 -6.64 9.15 -13.30
CA THR A 88 -5.18 8.97 -13.36
C THR A 88 -4.44 9.33 -12.08
N LEU A 89 -5.08 10.09 -11.19
CA LEU A 89 -4.46 10.66 -10.01
C LEU A 89 -4.30 9.59 -8.92
N SER A 90 -3.07 9.11 -8.77
CA SER A 90 -2.65 8.03 -7.88
C SER A 90 -2.17 8.54 -6.52
N GLU A 91 -1.68 9.77 -6.46
CA GLU A 91 -1.08 10.35 -5.25
C GLU A 91 -1.58 11.77 -4.98
N VAL A 92 -2.08 12.01 -3.75
CA VAL A 92 -2.43 13.35 -3.25
C VAL A 92 -1.69 13.64 -1.96
N SER A 93 -1.04 14.81 -1.91
CA SER A 93 -0.42 15.34 -0.70
C SER A 93 -0.97 16.73 -0.38
N LEU A 94 -1.63 16.83 0.77
CA LEU A 94 -2.27 18.03 1.33
C LEU A 94 -1.74 18.31 2.75
N THR A 95 -0.43 18.13 2.95
CA THR A 95 0.19 18.35 4.27
C THR A 95 0.16 19.84 4.61
N THR A 96 -0.24 20.21 5.83
CA THR A 96 -0.31 21.61 6.27
C THR A 96 -1.15 22.47 5.32
N ASN A 97 -2.46 22.24 5.30
CA ASN A 97 -3.43 22.96 4.47
C ASN A 97 -4.59 23.60 5.25
N ALA A 98 -4.55 23.53 6.60
CA ALA A 98 -5.63 23.96 7.49
C ALA A 98 -6.99 23.30 7.16
N ILE A 99 -6.96 22.02 6.77
CA ILE A 99 -8.16 21.25 6.45
C ILE A 99 -8.86 20.82 7.74
N GLY A 100 -10.16 21.08 7.85
CA GLY A 100 -11.05 20.64 8.91
C GLY A 100 -12.03 19.56 8.46
N CYS A 101 -13.17 19.45 9.16
CA CYS A 101 -14.15 18.39 8.93
C CYS A 101 -14.80 18.45 7.55
N ILE A 102 -15.11 19.66 7.05
CA ILE A 102 -15.83 19.83 5.79
C ILE A 102 -14.93 19.44 4.62
N GLY A 103 -13.66 19.86 4.66
CA GLY A 103 -12.66 19.44 3.67
C GLY A 103 -12.39 17.94 3.73
N LEU A 104 -12.35 17.35 4.93
CA LEU A 104 -12.21 15.89 5.10
C LEU A 104 -13.41 15.13 4.52
N GLN A 105 -14.63 15.65 4.67
CA GLN A 105 -15.83 15.07 4.07
C GLN A 105 -15.75 15.08 2.53
N ALA A 106 -15.33 16.20 1.93
CA ALA A 106 -15.13 16.28 0.49
C ALA A 106 -14.06 15.29 -0.01
N ILE A 107 -12.99 15.10 0.76
CA ILE A 107 -11.97 14.07 0.49
C ILE A 107 -12.59 12.67 0.56
N ALA A 108 -13.40 12.38 1.57
CA ALA A 108 -14.07 11.07 1.70
C ALA A 108 -14.99 10.78 0.51
N GLU A 109 -15.75 11.77 0.04
CA GLU A 109 -16.58 11.65 -1.17
C GLU A 109 -15.76 11.41 -2.44
N TYR A 110 -14.59 12.04 -2.54
CA TYR A 110 -13.67 11.80 -3.65
C TYR A 110 -13.08 10.39 -3.64
N ILE A 111 -12.75 9.85 -2.46
CA ILE A 111 -12.17 8.50 -2.30
C ILE A 111 -13.22 7.41 -2.54
N ARG A 112 -14.49 7.69 -2.22
CA ARG A 112 -15.58 6.72 -2.36
C ARG A 112 -15.70 6.26 -3.82
N GLY A 113 -15.54 4.96 -4.05
CA GLY A 113 -15.54 4.36 -5.39
C GLY A 113 -14.39 4.84 -6.29
N ASN A 114 -13.29 5.32 -5.70
CA ASN A 114 -12.09 5.67 -6.43
C ASN A 114 -11.14 4.46 -6.49
N ASP A 115 -10.92 3.98 -7.70
CA ASP A 115 -10.12 2.80 -7.99
C ASP A 115 -8.67 3.15 -8.34
N VAL A 116 -8.33 4.43 -8.38
CA VAL A 116 -7.04 4.92 -8.88
C VAL A 116 -6.19 5.47 -7.76
N LEU A 117 -6.76 6.19 -6.79
CA LEU A 117 -5.99 6.80 -5.71
C LEU A 117 -5.37 5.73 -4.78
N ASN A 118 -4.04 5.72 -4.70
CA ASN A 118 -3.25 4.79 -3.90
C ASN A 118 -2.72 5.46 -2.63
N THR A 119 -2.37 6.73 -2.70
CA THR A 119 -1.61 7.42 -1.64
C THR A 119 -2.23 8.74 -1.28
N LEU A 120 -2.50 8.94 0.01
CA LEU A 120 -3.08 10.16 0.55
C LEU A 120 -2.36 10.65 1.81
N TRP A 121 -1.80 11.85 1.73
CA TRP A 121 -1.22 12.56 2.88
C TRP A 121 -2.09 13.74 3.28
N ILE A 122 -2.64 13.70 4.50
CA ILE A 122 -3.40 14.79 5.14
C ILE A 122 -2.76 15.11 6.50
N ALA A 123 -1.42 15.17 6.52
CA ALA A 123 -0.68 15.41 7.75
C ALA A 123 -0.71 16.90 8.16
N ASN A 124 -0.61 17.18 9.46
CA ASN A 124 -0.52 18.53 10.03
C ASN A 124 -1.66 19.46 9.57
N ASN A 125 -2.91 19.00 9.66
CA ASN A 125 -4.11 19.80 9.37
C ASN A 125 -4.89 20.08 10.67
N GLU A 126 -6.06 20.70 10.53
CA GLU A 126 -6.93 21.11 11.64
C GLU A 126 -8.15 20.18 11.71
N LEU A 127 -7.93 18.87 11.62
CA LEU A 127 -9.00 17.88 11.59
C LEU A 127 -9.65 17.78 12.98
N VAL A 128 -10.86 18.31 13.10
CA VAL A 128 -11.67 18.29 14.32
C VAL A 128 -12.43 16.95 14.43
N PRO A 129 -12.75 16.47 15.66
CA PRO A 129 -13.58 15.29 15.85
C PRO A 129 -15.00 15.44 15.30
N ASP A 130 -15.35 14.63 14.32
CA ASP A 130 -16.73 14.41 13.89
C ASP A 130 -16.96 12.93 13.57
N ALA A 131 -17.77 12.28 14.40
CA ALA A 131 -18.10 10.86 14.28
C ALA A 131 -18.73 10.51 12.92
N ALA A 132 -19.57 11.40 12.37
CA ALA A 132 -20.22 11.18 11.09
C ALA A 132 -19.20 11.26 9.94
N VAL A 133 -18.26 12.20 10.02
CA VAL A 133 -17.19 12.32 9.00
C VAL A 133 -16.22 11.14 9.07
N PHE A 134 -15.85 10.68 10.27
CA PHE A 134 -14.95 9.54 10.43
C PHE A 134 -15.54 8.21 9.96
N SER A 135 -16.81 7.96 10.26
CA SER A 135 -17.51 6.77 9.74
C SER A 135 -17.64 6.81 8.22
N ASN A 136 -17.94 7.99 7.65
CA ASN A 136 -17.95 8.20 6.21
C ASN A 136 -16.58 7.97 5.55
N LEU A 137 -15.51 8.44 6.19
CA LEU A 137 -14.14 8.24 5.73
C LEU A 137 -13.75 6.76 5.76
N ALA A 138 -14.05 6.04 6.85
CA ALA A 138 -13.80 4.61 6.96
C ALA A 138 -14.54 3.82 5.86
N SER A 139 -15.83 4.11 5.66
CA SER A 139 -16.62 3.51 4.59
C SER A 139 -16.05 3.82 3.19
N ALA A 140 -15.62 5.06 2.95
CA ALA A 140 -15.01 5.45 1.69
C ALA A 140 -13.70 4.69 1.42
N ILE A 141 -12.85 4.51 2.45
CA ILE A 141 -11.59 3.76 2.34
C ILE A 141 -11.82 2.26 2.12
N ASN A 142 -12.89 1.70 2.71
CA ASN A 142 -13.25 0.30 2.50
C ASN A 142 -13.62 0.01 1.04
N GLY A 143 -14.27 0.97 0.39
CA GLY A 143 -14.69 0.88 -1.01
C GLY A 143 -13.67 1.36 -2.04
N SER A 144 -12.49 1.83 -1.63
CA SER A 144 -11.46 2.39 -2.52
C SER A 144 -10.24 1.48 -2.66
N ARG A 145 -9.30 1.86 -3.52
CA ARG A 145 -7.99 1.19 -3.66
C ARG A 145 -6.85 1.90 -2.93
N LEU A 146 -7.19 2.70 -1.93
CA LEU A 146 -6.20 3.42 -1.13
C LEU A 146 -5.28 2.43 -0.41
N ARG A 147 -3.97 2.53 -0.66
CA ARG A 147 -2.92 1.71 -0.06
C ARG A 147 -2.24 2.40 1.12
N PHE A 148 -2.15 3.73 1.07
CA PHE A 148 -1.44 4.53 2.06
C PHE A 148 -2.32 5.70 2.52
N LEU A 149 -2.48 5.83 3.84
CA LEU A 149 -3.12 6.97 4.48
C LEU A 149 -2.24 7.52 5.61
N SER A 150 -1.96 8.82 5.57
CA SER A 150 -1.31 9.52 6.67
C SER A 150 -2.17 10.67 7.20
N LEU A 151 -2.53 10.56 8.48
CA LEU A 151 -3.22 11.56 9.29
C LEU A 151 -2.29 12.12 10.39
N THR A 152 -0.98 11.98 10.20
CA THR A 152 0.04 12.39 11.19
C THR A 152 -0.08 13.87 11.57
N GLY A 153 0.01 14.19 12.86
CA GLY A 153 0.08 15.57 13.34
C GLY A 153 -1.26 16.30 13.30
N ASN A 154 -2.36 15.57 13.49
CA ASN A 154 -3.70 16.15 13.69
C ASN A 154 -4.12 15.90 15.16
N PRO A 155 -3.59 16.65 16.13
CA PRO A 155 -3.77 16.36 17.57
C PRO A 155 -5.21 16.48 18.04
N GLN A 156 -6.07 17.16 17.27
CA GLN A 156 -7.48 17.35 17.61
C GLN A 156 -8.31 16.07 17.41
N LEU A 157 -7.86 15.08 16.63
CA LEU A 157 -8.62 13.85 16.36
C LEU A 157 -8.94 13.04 17.64
N GLY A 158 -7.93 12.88 18.51
CA GLY A 158 -8.04 12.21 19.81
C GLY A 158 -8.59 10.78 19.77
N ASP A 159 -9.06 10.31 20.91
CA ASP A 159 -9.64 8.96 21.06
C ASP A 159 -10.96 8.80 20.28
N THR A 160 -11.72 9.89 20.14
CA THR A 160 -12.98 9.93 19.38
C THR A 160 -12.80 9.46 17.94
N PHE A 161 -11.67 9.79 17.32
CA PHE A 161 -11.33 9.30 15.99
C PHE A 161 -11.17 7.78 15.99
N VAL A 162 -10.38 7.22 16.91
CA VAL A 162 -10.13 5.77 16.99
C VAL A 162 -11.42 5.01 17.27
N GLU A 163 -12.26 5.48 18.19
CA GLU A 163 -13.53 4.83 18.55
C GLU A 163 -14.50 4.71 17.36
N HIS A 164 -14.54 5.68 16.45
CA HIS A 164 -15.49 5.69 15.32
C HIS A 164 -14.88 5.22 13.99
N PHE A 165 -13.58 5.44 13.78
CA PHE A 165 -12.89 5.12 12.52
C PHE A 165 -12.38 3.67 12.48
N ILE A 166 -11.64 3.25 13.53
CA ILE A 166 -10.90 2.00 13.52
C ILE A 166 -11.83 0.77 13.47
N PRO A 167 -12.92 0.68 14.26
CA PRO A 167 -13.84 -0.46 14.18
C PRO A 167 -14.53 -0.60 12.83
N LEU A 168 -14.66 0.49 12.06
CA LEU A 168 -15.30 0.48 10.75
C LEU A 168 -14.31 0.23 9.61
N LEU A 169 -12.99 0.27 9.87
CA LEU A 169 -11.96 0.12 8.86
C LEU A 169 -11.69 -1.36 8.53
N HIS A 170 -12.21 -1.77 7.36
CA HIS A 170 -12.17 -3.14 6.83
C HIS A 170 -11.58 -3.19 5.40
N SER A 171 -10.74 -2.22 5.02
CA SER A 171 -10.21 -2.12 3.66
C SER A 171 -9.21 -3.22 3.34
N ARG A 172 -9.45 -3.95 2.26
CA ARG A 172 -8.55 -4.99 1.72
C ARG A 172 -7.29 -4.44 1.05
N HIS A 173 -7.29 -3.16 0.70
CA HIS A 173 -6.21 -2.54 -0.09
C HIS A 173 -5.28 -1.67 0.76
N LEU A 174 -5.72 -1.24 1.95
CA LEU A 174 -4.92 -0.40 2.82
C LEU A 174 -3.75 -1.20 3.40
N GLN A 175 -2.54 -0.80 3.03
CA GLN A 175 -1.27 -1.44 3.42
C GLN A 175 -0.56 -0.62 4.51
N GLU A 176 -0.71 0.70 4.50
CA GLU A 176 -0.04 1.60 5.44
C GLU A 176 -1.00 2.63 6.05
N LEU A 177 -1.00 2.71 7.39
CA LEU A 177 -1.78 3.68 8.15
C LEU A 177 -0.88 4.41 9.14
N HIS A 178 -0.79 5.73 9.01
CA HIS A 178 -0.04 6.59 9.92
C HIS A 178 -0.98 7.50 10.71
N ILE A 179 -1.02 7.30 12.02
CA ILE A 179 -1.78 8.06 13.02
C ILE A 179 -0.85 8.58 14.12
N ASN A 180 0.29 9.13 13.71
CA ASN A 180 1.26 9.68 14.65
C ASN A 180 0.80 11.05 15.18
N ALA A 181 1.03 11.34 16.45
CA ALA A 181 0.69 12.63 17.06
C ALA A 181 -0.74 13.11 16.75
N ILE A 182 -1.73 12.23 16.97
CA ILE A 182 -3.15 12.54 16.81
C ILE A 182 -3.88 12.72 18.14
N GLY A 183 -3.14 12.68 19.27
CA GLY A 183 -3.69 12.90 20.60
C GLY A 183 -4.34 11.67 21.23
N LEU A 184 -3.87 10.45 20.92
CA LEU A 184 -4.42 9.23 21.52
C LEU A 184 -4.04 9.10 22.99
N THR A 185 -4.96 8.59 23.80
CA THR A 185 -4.76 8.24 25.20
C THR A 185 -4.78 6.71 25.39
N PRO A 186 -4.52 6.18 26.60
CA PRO A 186 -4.54 4.74 26.84
C PRO A 186 -5.89 4.08 26.52
N ARG A 187 -6.99 4.85 26.50
CA ARG A 187 -8.33 4.36 26.12
C ARG A 187 -8.37 3.81 24.70
N SER A 188 -7.60 4.42 23.79
CA SER A 188 -7.52 3.99 22.39
C SER A 188 -6.80 2.66 22.20
N ALA A 189 -5.93 2.25 23.15
CA ALA A 189 -5.12 1.04 23.02
C ALA A 189 -5.97 -0.23 22.94
N ALA A 190 -7.04 -0.33 23.75
CA ALA A 190 -7.95 -1.46 23.74
C ALA A 190 -8.69 -1.58 22.40
N VAL A 191 -9.14 -0.46 21.83
CA VAL A 191 -9.84 -0.42 20.53
C VAL A 191 -8.89 -0.81 19.40
N ILE A 192 -7.68 -0.25 19.38
CA ILE A 192 -6.63 -0.61 18.41
C ILE A 192 -6.27 -2.10 18.53
N GLY A 193 -6.08 -2.60 19.76
CA GLY A 193 -5.79 -4.01 20.02
C GLY A 193 -6.89 -4.94 19.52
N ALA A 194 -8.15 -4.63 19.82
CA ALA A 194 -9.31 -5.42 19.37
C ALA A 194 -9.41 -5.47 17.82
N TRP A 195 -9.13 -4.35 17.17
CA TRP A 195 -9.07 -4.26 15.72
C TRP A 195 -7.91 -5.07 15.12
N ILE A 196 -6.69 -4.93 15.66
CA ILE A 196 -5.51 -5.67 15.20
C ILE A 196 -5.67 -7.18 15.36
N SER A 197 -6.23 -7.65 16.49
CA SER A 197 -6.46 -9.07 16.75
C SER A 197 -7.56 -9.69 15.87
N GLY A 198 -8.24 -8.90 15.03
CA GLY A 198 -9.14 -9.40 14.00
C GLY A 198 -10.47 -9.95 14.52
N ARG A 199 -10.85 -9.68 15.78
CA ARG A 199 -12.18 -10.06 16.31
C ARG A 199 -13.33 -9.41 15.52
N SER A 200 -13.12 -8.22 14.97
CA SER A 200 -14.09 -7.54 14.09
C SER A 200 -14.00 -8.00 12.63
N LEU A 201 -12.84 -8.45 12.18
CA LEU A 201 -12.56 -8.77 10.76
C LEU A 201 -12.98 -10.17 10.33
N ARG A 202 -12.89 -11.17 11.23
CA ARG A 202 -13.19 -12.58 10.91
C ARG A 202 -14.66 -12.82 10.55
N ASN A 203 -15.57 -11.96 11.01
CA ASN A 203 -17.01 -12.11 10.78
C ASN A 203 -17.50 -11.53 9.44
N SER A 204 -16.70 -10.70 8.77
CA SER A 204 -17.17 -9.87 7.65
C SER A 204 -16.52 -10.20 6.29
N GLY A 205 -15.70 -11.26 6.22
CA GLY A 205 -15.10 -11.73 4.96
C GLY A 205 -14.08 -10.78 4.31
N GLY A 206 -13.77 -9.64 4.92
CA GLY A 206 -12.79 -8.66 4.45
C GLY A 206 -11.53 -8.71 5.30
N MET A 207 -10.42 -9.19 4.73
CA MET A 207 -9.12 -9.17 5.40
C MET A 207 -8.45 -7.81 5.18
N CYS A 208 -8.19 -7.06 6.24
CA CYS A 208 -7.30 -5.90 6.20
C CYS A 208 -5.86 -6.41 6.13
N TYR A 209 -5.21 -6.22 5.00
CA TYR A 209 -3.80 -6.56 4.81
C TYR A 209 -2.89 -5.40 5.21
N LEU A 210 -3.12 -4.81 6.39
CA LEU A 210 -2.25 -3.75 6.88
C LEU A 210 -0.87 -4.33 7.19
N GLN A 211 0.16 -3.78 6.57
CA GLN A 211 1.56 -4.19 6.73
C GLN A 211 2.35 -3.21 7.61
N THR A 212 2.02 -1.92 7.50
CA THR A 212 2.67 -0.83 8.23
C THR A 212 1.66 -0.08 9.07
N PHE A 213 1.88 -0.04 10.38
CA PHE A 213 1.08 0.75 11.32
C PHE A 213 1.98 1.69 12.12
N LYS A 214 1.72 2.99 12.05
CA LYS A 214 2.50 3.98 12.81
C LYS A 214 1.57 4.78 13.72
N CYS A 215 1.84 4.73 15.01
CA CYS A 215 1.10 5.49 16.03
C CYS A 215 2.05 6.10 17.07
N SER A 216 3.18 6.62 16.60
CA SER A 216 4.19 7.28 17.43
C SER A 216 3.74 8.70 17.85
N GLY A 217 4.28 9.23 18.95
CA GLY A 217 4.00 10.59 19.40
C GLY A 217 2.60 10.80 20.00
N ASN A 218 1.98 9.75 20.56
CA ASN A 218 0.72 9.87 21.30
C ASN A 218 0.94 9.67 22.81
N SER A 219 -0.12 9.54 23.59
CA SER A 219 -0.08 9.37 25.06
C SER A 219 -0.68 8.01 25.47
N LEU A 220 -0.30 6.91 24.80
CA LEU A 220 -0.86 5.58 25.05
C LEU A 220 -0.39 4.96 26.38
N GLY A 221 0.76 5.38 26.90
CA GLY A 221 1.44 4.77 28.05
C GLY A 221 2.01 3.37 27.75
N VAL A 222 2.85 2.87 28.65
CA VAL A 222 3.50 1.54 28.49
C VAL A 222 2.45 0.42 28.42
N LYS A 223 1.41 0.51 29.26
CA LYS A 223 0.31 -0.47 29.31
C LYS A 223 -0.41 -0.55 27.96
N GLY A 224 -0.79 0.60 27.38
CA GLY A 224 -1.47 0.64 26.10
C GLY A 224 -0.61 0.10 24.95
N VAL A 225 0.69 0.40 24.97
CA VAL A 225 1.63 -0.17 23.99
C VAL A 225 1.73 -1.69 24.12
N TRP A 226 1.82 -2.23 25.33
CA TRP A 226 1.83 -3.67 25.55
C TRP A 226 0.53 -4.36 25.14
N GLU A 227 -0.62 -3.73 25.32
CA GLU A 227 -1.90 -4.26 24.83
C GLU A 227 -1.89 -4.43 23.31
N VAL A 228 -1.39 -3.42 22.59
CA VAL A 228 -1.21 -3.50 21.13
C VAL A 228 -0.20 -4.58 20.75
N ILE A 229 0.95 -4.66 21.44
CA ILE A 229 1.97 -5.70 21.18
C ILE A 229 1.39 -7.11 21.36
N ARG A 230 0.68 -7.37 22.47
CA ARG A 230 0.03 -8.66 22.72
C ARG A 230 -1.06 -8.97 21.70
N ALA A 231 -1.78 -7.95 21.25
CA ALA A 231 -2.78 -8.10 20.20
C ALA A 231 -2.17 -8.53 18.86
N ILE A 232 -1.01 -7.98 18.50
CA ILE A 232 -0.23 -8.40 17.32
C ILE A 232 0.27 -9.83 17.52
N GLU A 233 0.90 -10.11 18.66
CA GLU A 233 1.51 -11.41 18.96
C GLU A 233 0.53 -12.57 18.78
N ARG A 234 -0.69 -12.42 19.29
CA ARG A 234 -1.71 -13.48 19.35
C ARG A 234 -2.55 -13.59 18.08
N GLY A 235 -2.86 -12.48 17.43
CA GLY A 235 -3.91 -12.44 16.41
C GLY A 235 -3.47 -11.97 15.02
N ASN A 236 -2.34 -11.27 14.91
CA ASN A 236 -1.96 -10.59 13.67
C ASN A 236 -0.58 -11.02 13.16
N TRP A 237 -0.59 -11.60 11.96
CA TRP A 237 0.60 -12.07 11.27
C TRP A 237 0.93 -11.25 10.01
N GLY A 238 0.09 -10.26 9.67
CA GLY A 238 0.25 -9.40 8.50
C GLY A 238 1.08 -8.15 8.76
N LEU A 239 1.06 -7.63 9.99
CA LEU A 239 1.85 -6.46 10.38
C LEU A 239 3.34 -6.81 10.44
N THR A 240 4.11 -6.21 9.53
CA THR A 240 5.57 -6.39 9.44
C THR A 240 6.34 -5.17 9.90
N LYS A 241 5.70 -4.00 9.96
CA LYS A 241 6.32 -2.76 10.40
C LYS A 241 5.38 -2.01 11.33
N VAL A 242 5.81 -1.79 12.57
CA VAL A 242 5.03 -1.05 13.56
C VAL A 242 5.95 -0.06 14.26
N GLU A 243 5.54 1.21 14.34
CA GLU A 243 6.28 2.28 15.00
C GLU A 243 5.40 2.91 16.09
N MET A 244 5.78 2.73 17.35
CA MET A 244 5.05 3.23 18.54
C MET A 244 5.96 4.03 19.49
N TYR A 245 6.90 4.81 18.95
CA TYR A 245 7.82 5.61 19.76
C TYR A 245 7.12 6.84 20.36
N ALA A 246 7.72 7.43 21.39
CA ALA A 246 7.21 8.66 22.03
C ALA A 246 5.72 8.52 22.42
N ASN A 247 5.36 7.41 23.07
CA ASN A 247 4.00 7.14 23.55
C ASN A 247 3.83 7.37 25.07
N GLN A 248 4.71 8.18 25.65
CA GLN A 248 4.77 8.45 27.09
C GLN A 248 3.53 9.25 27.52
N LEU A 249 3.06 9.04 28.76
CA LEU A 249 1.94 9.82 29.29
C LEU A 249 2.34 11.28 29.46
N ALA A 250 1.47 12.19 29.02
CA ALA A 250 1.69 13.62 29.15
C ALA A 250 1.81 14.02 30.64
N GLY A 251 2.95 14.60 31.03
CA GLY A 251 3.18 15.12 32.38
C GLY A 251 4.01 14.24 33.32
N LEU A 252 4.48 13.07 32.89
CA LEU A 252 5.42 12.25 33.66
C LEU A 252 6.86 12.45 33.15
N PRO A 253 7.73 13.16 33.88
CA PRO A 253 9.16 13.12 33.58
C PRO A 253 9.71 11.74 33.94
N PHE A 254 10.64 11.25 33.11
CA PHE A 254 11.63 10.25 33.51
C PHE A 254 12.51 10.86 34.59
N ALA A 255 12.02 11.00 35.82
CA ALA A 255 12.89 11.42 36.91
C ALA A 255 13.87 10.27 37.19
N PRO A 256 15.19 10.53 37.17
CA PRO A 256 16.13 9.60 37.78
C PRO A 256 15.83 9.56 39.29
N ASP A 257 15.81 8.36 39.86
CA ASP A 257 15.63 8.14 41.30
C ASP A 257 16.54 9.05 42.13
N THR A 258 15.97 10.10 42.72
CA THR A 258 16.46 10.68 43.97
C THR A 258 15.34 10.53 44.96
N GLY A 259 15.53 9.58 45.87
CA GLY A 259 14.53 9.18 46.84
C GLY A 259 14.08 10.34 47.71
N ASP A 260 12.78 10.57 47.70
CA ASP A 260 12.01 11.10 48.82
C ASP A 260 10.56 10.58 48.70
N PRO A 261 9.93 10.13 49.80
CA PRO A 261 8.57 9.60 49.75
C PRO A 261 7.56 10.75 49.78
N ALA A 262 6.80 10.93 48.70
CA ALA A 262 5.62 11.80 48.68
C ALA A 262 4.38 11.03 49.22
N PRO A 263 3.42 11.72 49.86
CA PRO A 263 2.55 11.12 50.87
C PRO A 263 1.39 10.31 50.30
N ALA A 264 0.94 9.35 51.11
CA ALA A 264 -0.15 8.44 50.84
C ALA A 264 -1.48 9.18 50.58
N LEU A 265 -1.97 9.10 49.35
CA LEU A 265 -3.40 9.19 49.04
C LEU A 265 -3.90 7.76 48.77
N GLN A 266 -4.88 7.35 49.56
CA GLN A 266 -5.47 6.01 49.52
C GLN A 266 -6.14 5.73 48.17
N PRO A 267 -5.90 4.58 47.52
CA PRO A 267 -6.76 4.08 46.46
C PRO A 267 -7.73 3.03 47.00
N LEU A 268 -9.02 3.32 46.85
CA LEU A 268 -10.07 2.31 46.78
C LEU A 268 -9.99 1.63 45.40
N GLU A 269 -10.20 0.31 45.43
CA GLU A 269 -10.30 -0.64 44.32
C GLU A 269 -8.99 -1.14 43.69
N ALA A 270 -8.80 -2.47 43.80
CA ALA A 270 -7.62 -3.20 43.38
C ALA A 270 -7.51 -3.26 41.85
N GLU A 271 -6.80 -2.30 41.25
CA GLU A 271 -6.26 -2.44 39.90
C GLU A 271 -5.19 -3.56 39.86
N PRO A 272 -5.13 -4.38 38.79
CA PRO A 272 -4.05 -5.34 38.59
C PRO A 272 -2.70 -4.60 38.52
N PRO A 273 -1.57 -5.24 38.86
CA PRO A 273 -0.29 -4.56 39.04
C PRO A 273 0.05 -3.72 37.82
N SER A 274 0.11 -2.40 38.01
CA SER A 274 0.43 -1.43 36.98
C SER A 274 1.85 -1.71 36.49
N ILE A 275 2.01 -1.89 35.17
CA ILE A 275 3.35 -1.99 34.57
C ILE A 275 4.02 -0.63 34.81
N PRO A 276 5.12 -0.57 35.57
CA PRO A 276 5.74 0.70 35.91
C PRO A 276 6.25 1.38 34.63
N GLU A 277 6.03 2.69 34.49
CA GLU A 277 6.49 3.50 33.35
C GLU A 277 8.00 3.77 33.42
N THR A 278 8.78 2.70 33.49
CA THR A 278 10.25 2.71 33.60
C THR A 278 10.90 2.66 32.22
N GLU A 279 12.14 3.13 32.13
CA GLU A 279 12.93 3.06 30.89
C GLU A 279 13.14 1.63 30.43
N GLU A 280 13.32 0.71 31.38
CA GLU A 280 13.42 -0.72 31.14
C GLU A 280 12.14 -1.26 30.50
N ALA A 281 10.96 -0.88 30.99
CA ALA A 281 9.68 -1.37 30.45
C ALA A 281 9.44 -0.90 29.01
N TRP A 282 9.87 0.31 28.66
CA TRP A 282 9.84 0.82 27.28
C TRP A 282 10.83 0.07 26.37
N LYS A 283 12.06 -0.16 26.83
CA LYS A 283 13.05 -0.96 26.10
C LYS A 283 12.57 -2.41 25.89
N ASP A 284 11.89 -2.98 26.89
CA ASP A 284 11.29 -4.31 26.79
C ASP A 284 10.14 -4.36 25.79
N ALA A 285 9.29 -3.33 25.77
CA ALA A 285 8.23 -3.20 24.76
C ALA A 285 8.82 -3.12 23.35
N GLU A 286 9.88 -2.31 23.15
CA GLU A 286 10.56 -2.20 21.86
C GLU A 286 11.20 -3.53 21.41
N ARG A 287 11.91 -4.20 22.32
CA ARG A 287 12.49 -5.54 22.06
C ARG A 287 11.40 -6.58 21.77
N GLY A 288 10.30 -6.55 22.52
CA GLY A 288 9.14 -7.42 22.32
C GLY A 288 8.53 -7.22 20.93
N LEU A 289 8.23 -5.97 20.58
CA LEU A 289 7.69 -5.60 19.28
C LEU A 289 8.63 -6.04 18.14
N HIS A 290 9.93 -5.73 18.24
CA HIS A 290 10.91 -6.11 17.22
C HIS A 290 10.93 -7.62 16.96
N ARG A 291 10.92 -8.45 18.03
CA ARG A 291 10.87 -9.93 17.89
C ARG A 291 9.62 -10.40 17.15
N ILE A 292 8.46 -9.84 17.48
CA ILE A 292 7.17 -10.19 16.85
C ILE A 292 7.15 -9.77 15.38
N LEU A 293 7.66 -8.58 15.05
CA LEU A 293 7.74 -8.12 13.67
C LEU A 293 8.72 -8.94 12.83
N MET A 294 9.85 -9.37 13.41
CA MET A 294 10.78 -10.30 12.77
C MET A 294 10.12 -11.66 12.47
N ARG A 295 9.36 -12.20 13.44
CA ARG A 295 8.53 -13.40 13.25
C ARG A 295 7.56 -13.22 12.08
N ASN A 296 6.77 -12.15 12.08
CA ASN A 296 5.78 -11.88 11.03
C ASN A 296 6.45 -11.69 9.65
N GLY A 297 7.56 -10.97 9.60
CA GLY A 297 8.35 -10.77 8.37
C GLY A 297 8.95 -12.05 7.82
N TYR A 298 9.42 -12.96 8.68
CA TYR A 298 9.87 -14.29 8.28
C TYR A 298 8.73 -15.08 7.63
N TRP A 299 7.58 -15.16 8.29
CA TRP A 299 6.43 -15.92 7.79
C TRP A 299 5.84 -15.34 6.51
N LYS A 300 5.80 -14.02 6.37
CA LYS A 300 5.43 -13.36 5.12
C LYS A 300 6.31 -13.84 3.96
N ARG A 301 7.63 -13.78 4.11
CA ARG A 301 8.58 -14.23 3.07
C ARG A 301 8.43 -15.71 2.73
N GLN A 302 8.19 -16.56 3.73
CA GLN A 302 7.93 -17.99 3.48
C GLN A 302 6.62 -18.21 2.73
N THR A 303 5.55 -17.54 3.16
CA THR A 303 4.22 -17.59 2.52
C THR A 303 4.31 -17.18 1.05
N GLU A 304 4.96 -16.05 0.75
CA GLU A 304 5.15 -15.56 -0.62
C GLU A 304 5.95 -16.55 -1.47
N LYS A 305 7.03 -17.11 -0.91
CA LYS A 305 7.90 -18.08 -1.59
C LYS A 305 7.13 -19.36 -1.91
N GLU A 306 6.44 -19.94 -0.93
CA GLU A 306 5.68 -21.18 -1.10
C GLU A 306 4.49 -20.97 -2.04
N ALA A 307 3.81 -19.82 -1.99
CA ALA A 307 2.71 -19.51 -2.91
C ALA A 307 3.19 -19.47 -4.36
N LEU A 308 4.35 -18.88 -4.63
CA LEU A 308 4.95 -18.84 -5.97
C LEU A 308 5.39 -20.22 -6.45
N ILE A 309 5.97 -21.04 -5.57
CA ILE A 309 6.34 -22.44 -5.86
C ILE A 309 5.07 -23.23 -6.20
N LEU A 310 4.04 -23.13 -5.36
CA LEU A 310 2.79 -23.84 -5.54
C LEU A 310 2.11 -23.48 -6.86
N LEU A 311 2.06 -22.19 -7.22
CA LEU A 311 1.52 -21.73 -8.50
C LEU A 311 2.26 -22.36 -9.69
N LYS A 312 3.59 -22.39 -9.64
CA LYS A 312 4.45 -22.90 -10.72
C LYS A 312 4.11 -24.36 -11.08
N TYR A 313 3.84 -25.20 -10.07
CA TYR A 313 3.54 -26.61 -10.27
C TYR A 313 2.04 -26.87 -10.44
N SER A 314 1.18 -26.11 -9.75
CA SER A 314 -0.28 -26.27 -9.83
C SER A 314 -0.83 -25.90 -11.20
N ARG A 315 -0.29 -24.85 -11.85
CA ARG A 315 -0.81 -24.40 -13.16
C ARG A 315 -0.78 -25.49 -14.24
N PRO A 316 0.37 -26.11 -14.57
CA PRO A 316 0.40 -27.16 -15.58
C PRO A 316 -0.46 -28.38 -15.23
N LEU A 317 -0.60 -28.69 -13.94
CA LEU A 317 -1.29 -29.88 -13.47
C LEU A 317 -2.81 -29.72 -13.39
N LEU A 318 -3.30 -28.50 -13.15
CA LEU A 318 -4.73 -28.18 -13.03
C LEU A 318 -5.33 -27.64 -14.33
N MET A 319 -4.54 -26.96 -15.16
CA MET A 319 -4.97 -26.47 -16.48
C MET A 319 -5.02 -27.63 -17.48
N HIS A 320 -6.19 -28.26 -17.59
CA HIS A 320 -6.40 -29.30 -18.60
C HIS A 320 -6.43 -28.64 -19.99
N PRO A 321 -5.68 -29.15 -20.97
CA PRO A 321 -5.94 -28.81 -22.35
C PRO A 321 -7.38 -29.27 -22.62
N LYS A 322 -8.27 -28.37 -23.06
CA LYS A 322 -9.49 -28.81 -23.72
C LYS A 322 -9.02 -29.73 -24.84
N SER A 323 -9.30 -31.03 -24.72
CA SER A 323 -9.11 -31.95 -25.82
C SER A 323 -9.80 -31.32 -27.01
N THR A 324 -9.04 -30.91 -28.01
CA THR A 324 -9.57 -30.65 -29.34
C THR A 324 -10.33 -31.92 -29.70
N SER A 325 -11.65 -31.84 -29.62
CA SER A 325 -12.56 -32.80 -30.24
C SER A 325 -12.28 -32.73 -31.73
N ILE A 326 -11.26 -33.45 -32.19
CA ILE A 326 -11.15 -33.83 -33.58
C ILE A 326 -12.29 -34.82 -33.77
N ALA A 327 -13.41 -34.28 -34.24
CA ALA A 327 -14.53 -35.07 -34.69
C ALA A 327 -14.00 -36.06 -35.73
N SER A 328 -14.06 -37.34 -35.36
CA SER A 328 -13.75 -38.47 -36.21
C SER A 328 -14.62 -38.42 -37.48
N SER A 329 -14.00 -38.22 -38.63
CA SER A 329 -14.54 -38.63 -39.92
C SER A 329 -13.79 -39.91 -40.34
N PRO A 330 -14.48 -41.00 -40.74
CA PRO A 330 -13.82 -42.23 -41.11
C PRO A 330 -13.52 -42.22 -42.61
N SER A 331 -12.25 -42.38 -42.99
CA SER A 331 -11.82 -43.30 -44.07
C SER A 331 -10.35 -43.10 -44.45
N GLN A 332 -9.70 -44.25 -44.68
CA GLN A 332 -8.47 -44.50 -45.45
C GLN A 332 -7.10 -44.64 -44.74
N PRO A 333 -6.21 -45.49 -45.30
CA PRO A 333 -5.62 -46.60 -44.55
C PRO A 333 -4.16 -46.40 -44.11
N GLN A 334 -3.80 -47.29 -43.20
CA GLN A 334 -2.54 -47.51 -42.50
C GLN A 334 -1.25 -47.20 -43.28
N SER A 335 -0.42 -46.37 -42.65
CA SER A 335 1.04 -46.32 -42.82
C SER A 335 1.69 -46.72 -41.47
N PRO A 336 2.89 -47.33 -41.48
CA PRO A 336 3.37 -48.12 -40.36
C PRO A 336 3.82 -47.26 -39.18
N LEU A 337 3.21 -47.53 -38.03
CA LEU A 337 3.76 -47.50 -36.67
C LEU A 337 4.92 -46.50 -36.43
N LEU A 338 4.58 -45.22 -36.24
CA LEU A 338 5.26 -44.46 -35.20
C LEU A 338 4.72 -44.92 -33.84
N PRO A 339 5.56 -45.14 -32.82
CA PRO A 339 5.08 -45.49 -31.50
C PRO A 339 4.15 -44.39 -31.00
N SER A 340 2.94 -44.80 -30.62
CA SER A 340 1.84 -43.94 -30.22
C SER A 340 2.30 -42.88 -29.21
N ALA A 341 1.92 -41.65 -29.52
CA ALA A 341 2.09 -40.53 -28.62
C ALA A 341 1.48 -40.84 -27.24
N THR A 342 2.16 -40.31 -26.23
CA THR A 342 1.63 -39.93 -24.92
C THR A 342 1.24 -41.08 -23.99
N THR A 343 2.25 -41.67 -23.35
CA THR A 343 2.14 -41.97 -21.92
C THR A 343 1.81 -40.66 -21.20
N LEU A 344 0.51 -40.38 -21.01
CA LEU A 344 0.05 -39.35 -20.10
C LEU A 344 0.80 -39.56 -18.78
N PHE A 345 1.49 -38.52 -18.30
CA PHE A 345 2.21 -38.57 -17.04
C PHE A 345 1.28 -39.18 -15.96
N PRO A 346 1.66 -40.27 -15.26
CA PRO A 346 0.75 -41.06 -14.41
C PRO A 346 0.00 -40.22 -13.37
N PHE A 347 0.54 -39.06 -13.04
CA PHE A 347 -0.09 -38.07 -12.19
C PHE A 347 -1.48 -37.61 -12.66
N TYR A 348 -1.74 -37.52 -13.96
CA TYR A 348 -3.07 -37.15 -14.48
C TYR A 348 -4.12 -38.23 -14.21
N ALA A 349 -3.70 -39.49 -14.05
CA ALA A 349 -4.57 -40.62 -13.71
C ALA A 349 -4.91 -40.69 -12.20
N LEU A 350 -4.26 -39.89 -11.36
CA LEU A 350 -4.57 -39.85 -9.92
C LEU A 350 -5.91 -39.15 -9.66
N PRO A 351 -6.67 -39.58 -8.62
CA PRO A 351 -7.76 -38.81 -8.04
C PRO A 351 -7.33 -37.40 -7.66
N ASN A 352 -8.27 -36.44 -7.72
CA ASN A 352 -7.97 -35.04 -7.45
C ASN A 352 -7.47 -34.82 -6.02
N GLU A 353 -7.95 -35.61 -5.06
CA GLU A 353 -7.55 -35.57 -3.66
C GLU A 353 -6.06 -35.87 -3.49
N LEU A 354 -5.56 -36.90 -4.19
CA LEU A 354 -4.14 -37.27 -4.17
C LEU A 354 -3.28 -36.22 -4.90
N LYS A 355 -3.77 -35.66 -6.01
CA LYS A 355 -3.08 -34.56 -6.70
C LYS A 355 -2.92 -33.35 -5.80
N LEU A 356 -4.00 -32.92 -5.16
CA LEU A 356 -4.01 -31.79 -4.24
C LEU A 356 -3.11 -32.08 -3.03
N HIS A 357 -3.20 -33.27 -2.43
CA HIS A 357 -2.33 -33.68 -1.32
C HIS A 357 -0.84 -33.63 -1.71
N ILE A 358 -0.44 -34.14 -2.87
CA ILE A 358 0.95 -34.04 -3.33
C ILE A 358 1.37 -32.58 -3.51
N LEU A 359 0.48 -31.73 -4.06
CA LEU A 359 0.75 -30.30 -4.18
C LEU A 359 0.92 -29.62 -2.81
N THR A 360 0.25 -30.09 -1.76
CA THR A 360 0.44 -29.53 -0.41
C THR A 360 1.86 -29.71 0.12
N LEU A 361 2.58 -30.76 -0.31
CA LEU A 361 3.97 -31.00 0.08
C LEU A 361 4.94 -29.92 -0.43
N LEU A 362 4.54 -29.16 -1.45
CA LEU A 362 5.33 -28.05 -2.00
C LEU A 362 5.18 -26.75 -1.21
N ALA A 363 4.18 -26.68 -0.33
CA ALA A 363 3.82 -25.50 0.43
C ALA A 363 3.26 -25.88 1.82
N PRO A 364 4.10 -26.50 2.69
CA PRO A 364 3.66 -27.03 3.98
C PRO A 364 3.29 -25.94 4.99
N SER A 365 3.79 -24.72 4.83
CA SER A 365 3.47 -23.62 5.75
C SER A 365 2.17 -22.90 5.42
N LEU A 366 1.68 -23.01 4.17
CA LEU A 366 0.46 -22.34 3.75
C LEU A 366 -0.78 -22.98 4.36
N ALA A 367 -1.67 -22.15 4.91
CA ALA A 367 -2.99 -22.61 5.34
C ALA A 367 -3.78 -23.23 4.18
N SER A 368 -4.70 -24.14 4.51
CA SER A 368 -5.63 -24.82 3.62
C SER A 368 -6.41 -23.83 2.76
N ALA A 369 -6.88 -22.74 3.36
CA ALA A 369 -7.56 -21.65 2.68
C ALA A 369 -6.66 -20.95 1.64
N GLN A 370 -5.39 -20.67 1.99
CA GLN A 370 -4.41 -20.07 1.06
C GLN A 370 -4.12 -21.00 -0.11
N ARG A 371 -3.90 -22.30 0.16
CA ARG A 371 -3.69 -23.33 -0.86
C ARG A 371 -4.87 -23.42 -1.82
N ALA A 372 -6.10 -23.45 -1.29
CA ALA A 372 -7.32 -23.49 -2.10
C ALA A 372 -7.45 -22.29 -3.05
N ARG A 373 -7.16 -21.07 -2.56
CA ARG A 373 -7.17 -19.85 -3.39
C ARG A 373 -6.11 -19.92 -4.50
N ILE A 374 -4.93 -20.47 -4.21
CA ILE A 374 -3.88 -20.69 -5.21
C ILE A 374 -4.30 -21.72 -6.26
N TYR A 375 -4.92 -22.83 -5.86
CA TYR A 375 -5.41 -23.84 -6.81
C TYR A 375 -6.49 -23.28 -7.73
N HIS A 376 -7.44 -22.53 -7.17
CA HIS A 376 -8.48 -21.86 -7.96
C HIS A 376 -7.86 -20.89 -8.96
N TYR A 377 -6.95 -20.02 -8.51
CA TYR A 377 -6.21 -19.10 -9.37
C TYR A 377 -5.42 -19.84 -10.46
N ALA A 378 -4.77 -20.95 -10.11
CA ALA A 378 -3.99 -21.74 -11.05
C ALA A 378 -4.84 -22.42 -12.13
N SER A 379 -6.07 -22.82 -11.79
CA SER A 379 -7.00 -23.51 -12.69
C SER A 379 -7.81 -22.58 -13.61
N ASP A 380 -7.83 -21.28 -13.33
CA ASP A 380 -8.60 -20.30 -14.10
C ASP A 380 -7.80 -19.78 -15.33
N PRO A 381 -8.25 -20.06 -16.56
CA PRO A 381 -7.59 -19.57 -17.78
C PRO A 381 -7.51 -18.04 -17.87
N ALA A 382 -8.43 -17.30 -17.23
CA ALA A 382 -8.44 -15.83 -17.26
C ALA A 382 -7.22 -15.22 -16.53
N THR A 383 -6.56 -16.00 -15.68
CA THR A 383 -5.38 -15.56 -14.93
C THR A 383 -4.07 -15.70 -15.72
N LEU A 384 -4.09 -16.33 -16.90
CA LEU A 384 -2.89 -16.49 -17.73
C LEU A 384 -2.37 -15.13 -18.20
N PRO A 385 -1.04 -14.91 -18.18
CA PRO A 385 -0.49 -13.72 -18.80
C PRO A 385 -0.80 -13.74 -20.31
N PRO A 386 -1.03 -12.57 -20.93
CA PRO A 386 -1.26 -12.50 -22.37
C PRO A 386 -0.08 -13.15 -23.11
N LEU A 387 -0.38 -14.12 -23.98
CA LEU A 387 0.60 -14.96 -24.70
C LEU A 387 1.50 -14.18 -25.66
N VAL A 388 1.20 -12.90 -25.90
CA VAL A 388 1.95 -12.01 -26.78
C VAL A 388 2.14 -10.68 -26.07
N PRO A 389 3.35 -10.11 -25.98
CA PRO A 389 3.48 -8.69 -25.73
C PRO A 389 2.74 -7.99 -26.87
N SER A 390 1.64 -7.31 -26.57
CA SER A 390 0.91 -6.54 -27.55
C SER A 390 1.89 -5.57 -28.19
N LEU A 391 2.25 -5.83 -29.46
CA LEU A 391 2.95 -4.88 -30.34
C LEU A 391 1.98 -3.75 -30.69
N ARG A 392 1.31 -3.16 -29.70
CA ARG A 392 0.65 -1.87 -29.87
C ARG A 392 1.74 -0.83 -29.74
N ARG A 393 2.05 -0.24 -30.89
CA ARG A 393 2.93 0.91 -31.05
C ARG A 393 2.24 2.11 -30.39
N ASP A 394 2.23 2.16 -29.06
CA ASP A 394 1.93 3.38 -28.33
C ASP A 394 3.12 4.33 -28.57
N PRO A 395 2.92 5.52 -29.15
CA PRO A 395 4.01 6.45 -29.45
C PRO A 395 4.80 6.97 -28.23
N GLY A 396 4.53 6.47 -27.03
CA GLY A 396 5.18 6.87 -25.77
C GLY A 396 5.95 5.76 -25.03
N LYS A 397 6.03 4.53 -25.53
CA LYS A 397 6.77 3.42 -24.88
C LYS A 397 7.82 2.86 -25.83
N GLY A 398 8.96 3.54 -25.91
CA GLY A 398 10.14 3.01 -26.59
C GLY A 398 10.89 2.02 -25.70
N CYS A 399 10.78 0.73 -26.01
CA CYS A 399 11.86 -0.26 -25.89
C CYS A 399 11.42 -1.56 -26.57
N LEU A 400 12.08 -1.91 -27.67
CA LEU A 400 12.05 -3.26 -28.25
C LEU A 400 12.88 -4.18 -27.34
N ALA A 401 12.37 -5.38 -27.03
CA ALA A 401 13.16 -6.40 -26.36
C ALA A 401 14.21 -6.94 -27.34
N ASP A 402 15.47 -6.98 -26.91
CA ASP A 402 16.55 -7.64 -27.63
C ASP A 402 16.31 -9.17 -27.60
N PRO A 403 16.15 -9.85 -28.75
CA PRO A 403 15.95 -11.29 -28.82
C PRO A 403 17.16 -12.12 -28.34
N SER A 404 18.28 -11.46 -28.01
CA SER A 404 19.54 -12.14 -27.66
C SER A 404 19.63 -12.64 -26.21
N SER A 405 18.68 -12.33 -25.31
CA SER A 405 18.79 -12.78 -23.90
C SER A 405 18.32 -14.23 -23.62
N LEU A 406 18.05 -15.01 -24.67
CA LEU A 406 17.64 -16.41 -24.55
C LEU A 406 18.82 -17.39 -24.36
N LEU A 407 20.07 -16.92 -24.31
CA LEU A 407 21.24 -17.75 -24.06
C LEU A 407 22.16 -17.06 -23.04
N GLY A 408 22.38 -17.73 -21.90
CA GLY A 408 23.17 -17.21 -20.79
C GLY A 408 24.64 -17.04 -21.16
N ALA A 409 25.16 -15.84 -20.91
CA ALA A 409 26.58 -15.59 -20.68
C ALA A 409 26.74 -14.25 -19.93
N SER A 410 27.15 -14.34 -18.68
CA SER A 410 27.58 -13.22 -17.85
C SER A 410 28.94 -12.71 -18.32
N ILE A 411 29.05 -11.44 -18.70
CA ILE A 411 30.32 -10.71 -18.78
C ILE A 411 30.15 -9.39 -18.06
N GLY A 412 30.94 -9.21 -17.00
CA GLY A 412 30.90 -8.05 -16.12
C GLY A 412 31.56 -6.83 -16.74
N PHE A 413 31.03 -5.66 -16.39
CA PHE A 413 31.77 -4.41 -16.43
C PHE A 413 31.44 -3.62 -15.16
N GLN A 414 32.47 -3.42 -14.34
CA GLN A 414 32.49 -2.44 -13.26
C GLN A 414 32.55 -1.03 -13.88
N VAL A 415 31.68 -0.14 -13.42
CA VAL A 415 31.88 1.31 -13.55
C VAL A 415 31.57 1.95 -12.20
N THR A 416 32.55 2.67 -11.68
CA THR A 416 32.59 3.35 -10.39
C THR A 416 32.09 4.81 -10.49
N SER A 417 31.10 5.17 -9.65
CA SER A 417 30.80 6.46 -8.93
C SER A 417 30.72 7.81 -9.72
N PRO A 418 30.24 8.97 -9.15
CA PRO A 418 29.54 9.28 -7.88
C PRO A 418 28.27 10.20 -8.03
N GLY A 419 27.53 10.46 -6.93
CA GLY A 419 26.70 11.67 -6.73
C GLY A 419 25.17 11.51 -6.81
N GLY A 420 24.46 11.89 -5.74
CA GLY A 420 23.05 11.58 -5.50
C GLY A 420 22.02 12.48 -6.16
N TYR A 421 20.77 11.99 -6.24
CA TYR A 421 19.49 12.70 -6.04
C TYR A 421 18.37 11.64 -6.00
N SER A 422 17.43 11.84 -5.08
CA SER A 422 16.33 10.94 -4.71
C SER A 422 15.31 10.75 -5.82
N GLY A 423 15.39 9.61 -6.51
CA GLY A 423 14.28 9.01 -7.24
C GLY A 423 13.91 7.72 -6.54
N GLN A 424 12.61 7.49 -6.31
CA GLN A 424 12.03 6.29 -5.72
C GLN A 424 12.57 5.03 -6.46
N ARG A 425 13.68 4.48 -5.96
CA ARG A 425 14.22 3.18 -6.37
C ARG A 425 13.58 2.14 -5.48
N CYS A 426 13.13 1.04 -6.07
CA CYS A 426 12.66 -0.15 -5.36
C CYS A 426 13.58 -0.42 -4.16
N ALA A 427 13.02 -0.39 -2.95
CA ALA A 427 13.75 -0.29 -1.70
C ALA A 427 14.57 -1.53 -1.30
N ASP A 428 14.75 -2.52 -2.20
CA ASP A 428 15.51 -3.75 -1.92
C ASP A 428 16.58 -4.11 -2.99
N GLY A 429 17.08 -3.11 -3.74
CA GLY A 429 18.41 -3.23 -4.35
C GLY A 429 18.63 -4.28 -5.44
N LYS A 430 17.59 -4.73 -6.18
CA LYS A 430 17.74 -5.65 -7.33
C LYS A 430 17.02 -5.22 -8.62
N CYS A 431 16.69 -3.93 -8.77
CA CYS A 431 16.11 -3.42 -10.02
C CYS A 431 17.13 -2.55 -10.77
N MET A 432 17.85 -3.14 -11.71
CA MET A 432 18.62 -2.41 -12.72
C MET A 432 17.66 -2.04 -13.87
N GLY A 433 17.07 -0.85 -13.84
CA GLY A 433 16.31 -0.29 -14.96
C GLY A 433 15.24 0.72 -14.56
N ALA A 434 15.03 1.73 -15.41
CA ALA A 434 13.87 2.64 -15.31
C ALA A 434 12.56 1.85 -15.44
N GLY A 435 11.44 2.41 -14.96
CA GLY A 435 10.16 1.74 -14.63
C GLY A 435 9.36 1.10 -15.77
N ASN A 436 10.01 0.38 -16.68
CA ASN A 436 9.44 -0.47 -17.72
C ASN A 436 10.33 -1.70 -18.00
N SER A 437 11.26 -2.07 -17.10
CA SER A 437 12.09 -3.28 -17.29
C SER A 437 11.24 -4.56 -17.16
N LEU A 438 11.59 -5.61 -17.89
CA LEU A 438 10.92 -6.92 -17.80
C LEU A 438 10.94 -7.49 -16.38
N LEU A 439 12.00 -7.20 -15.61
CA LEU A 439 12.12 -7.57 -14.20
C LEU A 439 11.10 -6.84 -13.33
N CYS A 440 10.87 -5.55 -13.57
CA CYS A 440 9.85 -4.75 -12.87
C CYS A 440 8.44 -5.30 -13.15
N ARG A 441 8.14 -5.60 -14.42
CA ARG A 441 6.83 -6.17 -14.80
C ARG A 441 6.59 -7.54 -14.18
N ARG A 442 7.62 -8.40 -14.15
CA ARG A 442 7.51 -9.72 -13.50
C ARG A 442 7.24 -9.58 -12.01
N GLU A 443 7.86 -8.62 -11.35
CA GLU A 443 7.64 -8.36 -9.93
C GLU A 443 6.24 -7.81 -9.65
N GLU A 444 5.76 -6.88 -10.47
CA GLU A 444 4.38 -6.38 -10.39
C GLU A 444 3.35 -7.51 -10.55
N GLU A 445 3.55 -8.42 -11.50
CA GLU A 445 2.66 -9.58 -11.68
C GLU A 445 2.73 -10.56 -10.50
N ARG A 446 3.91 -10.72 -9.87
CA ARG A 446 4.03 -11.51 -8.62
C ARG A 446 3.23 -10.87 -7.49
N VAL A 447 3.36 -9.56 -7.29
CA VAL A 447 2.62 -8.82 -6.25
C VAL A 447 1.11 -8.93 -6.52
N LYS A 448 0.66 -8.75 -7.76
CA LYS A 448 -0.75 -8.92 -8.14
C LYS A 448 -1.26 -10.33 -7.85
N PHE A 449 -0.47 -11.36 -8.16
CA PHE A 449 -0.82 -12.74 -7.83
C PHE A 449 -0.97 -12.92 -6.33
N LEU A 450 0.03 -12.51 -5.53
CA LEU A 450 0.01 -12.64 -4.07
C LEU A 450 -1.18 -11.91 -3.44
N GLU A 451 -1.49 -10.70 -3.93
CA GLU A 451 -2.66 -9.91 -3.52
C GLU A 451 -3.97 -10.65 -3.88
N ALA A 452 -4.06 -11.23 -5.07
CA ALA A 452 -5.26 -11.95 -5.54
C ALA A 452 -5.54 -13.23 -4.72
N VAL A 453 -4.49 -13.93 -4.28
CA VAL A 453 -4.64 -15.17 -3.49
C VAL A 453 -4.53 -14.94 -1.98
N GLY A 454 -4.39 -13.69 -1.51
CA GLY A 454 -4.27 -13.38 -0.09
C GLY A 454 -3.03 -14.02 0.55
N CYS A 455 -1.91 -14.07 -0.17
CA CYS A 455 -0.63 -14.60 0.32
C CYS A 455 0.38 -13.48 0.63
N CYS A 456 -0.11 -12.25 0.82
CA CYS A 456 0.68 -11.10 1.29
C CYS A 456 0.92 -11.09 2.81
N ALA A 457 0.24 -11.98 3.53
CA ALA A 457 0.36 -12.19 4.97
C ALA A 457 0.24 -13.69 5.26
N TYR A 458 0.86 -14.14 6.35
CA TYR A 458 0.71 -15.51 6.82
C TYR A 458 -0.65 -15.70 7.50
N GLU A 459 -1.32 -16.81 7.21
CA GLU A 459 -2.57 -17.21 7.86
C GLU A 459 -2.30 -18.49 8.65
N PRO A 460 -2.47 -18.50 9.99
CA PRO A 460 -2.43 -19.75 10.74
C PRO A 460 -3.65 -20.61 10.40
N GLU A 461 -3.47 -21.93 10.34
CA GLU A 461 -4.60 -22.87 10.22
C GLU A 461 -5.56 -22.68 11.41
N PRO A 462 -6.89 -22.73 11.18
CA PRO A 462 -7.85 -22.70 12.28
C PRO A 462 -7.66 -23.94 13.16
N GLU A 463 -7.59 -23.72 14.48
CA GLU A 463 -7.49 -24.79 15.48
C GLU A 463 -8.65 -25.80 15.27
N GLY A 464 -8.33 -27.05 14.92
CA GLY A 464 -9.31 -28.13 14.74
C GLY A 464 -9.35 -28.84 13.38
N GLN A 465 -8.46 -28.51 12.44
CA GLN A 465 -8.32 -29.22 11.15
C GLN A 465 -6.92 -29.83 11.01
N ASN A 466 -6.61 -30.84 11.83
CA ASN A 466 -5.49 -31.76 11.59
C ASN A 466 -6.02 -33.18 11.40
#